data_AF-A0A961S2N0-F1
#
_entry.id   AF-A0A961S2N0-F1
#
_cell.length_a   1.000
_cell.length_b   1.000
_cell.length_c   1.000
_cell.angle_alpha   90.00
_cell.angle_beta   90.00
_cell.angle_gamma   90.00
#
_symmetry.space_group_name_H-M   'P 1'
#
loop_
_entity.id
_entity.type
_entity.pdbx_description
1 polymer ?
#
loop_
_entity_poly.entity_id
_entity_poly.type
_entity_poly.pdbx_seq_one_letter_code
_entity_poly.pdbx_strand_id
1 'polypeptide(L)' 'MTDALPLYAKVKDHILENIRSGAWAPGFRVPSENELVESFGISRMTANRALRELMN' A
#
# COMPACT_ATOMS: atom_id res chain seq x y z
N MET A 1 7.40 -3.66 22.77
CA MET A 1 6.13 -2.94 23.04
C MET A 1 5.65 -2.43 21.69
N THR A 2 4.37 -2.64 21.38
CA THR A 2 3.77 -2.65 20.04
C THR A 2 4.01 -1.37 19.24
N ASP A 3 4.99 -1.39 18.34
CA ASP A 3 5.17 -0.39 17.30
C ASP A 3 4.08 -0.63 16.24
N ALA A 4 2.88 -0.12 16.51
CA ALA A 4 1.77 -0.21 15.58
C ALA A 4 2.08 0.72 14.41
N LEU A 5 2.75 0.18 13.39
CA LEU A 5 3.01 0.89 12.14
C LEU A 5 1.73 1.60 11.68
N PRO A 6 1.82 2.88 11.28
CA PRO A 6 0.69 3.61 10.74
C PRO A 6 0.02 2.83 9.61
N LEU A 7 -1.30 2.96 9.46
CA LEU A 7 -2.05 2.22 8.44
C LEU A 7 -1.50 2.44 7.02
N TYR A 8 -1.06 3.66 6.69
CA TYR A 8 -0.43 3.95 5.40
C TYR A 8 0.90 3.20 5.21
N ALA A 9 1.67 3.00 6.30
CA ALA A 9 2.94 2.28 6.25
C ALA A 9 2.69 0.78 6.00
N LYS A 10 1.65 0.20 6.60
CA LYS A 10 1.24 -1.19 6.32
C LYS A 10 0.87 -1.41 4.85
N VAL A 11 0.14 -0.47 4.25
CA VAL A 11 -0.21 -0.54 2.81
C VAL A 11 1.05 -0.43 1.95
N LYS A 12 1.95 0.49 2.28
CA LYS A 12 3.22 0.65 1.56
C LYS A 12 4.07 -0.62 1.64
N ASP A 13 4.22 -1.19 2.82
CA ASP A 13 5.00 -2.41 3.02
C ASP A 13 4.40 -3.59 2.26
N HIS A 14 3.07 -3.72 2.24
CA HIS A 14 2.40 -4.73 1.43
C HIS A 14 2.71 -4.58 -0.07
N ILE A 15 2.64 -3.36 -0.60
CA ILE A 15 2.97 -3.10 -2.01
C ILE A 15 4.44 -3.46 -2.29
N LEU A 16 5.36 -3.02 -1.43
CA LEU A 16 6.78 -3.30 -1.57
C LEU A 16 7.09 -4.80 -1.46
N GLU A 17 6.39 -5.53 -0.60
CA GLU A 17 6.55 -6.97 -0.45
C GLU A 17 6.09 -7.73 -1.71
N ASN A 18 4.98 -7.32 -2.32
CA ASN A 18 4.51 -7.91 -3.58
C ASN A 18 5.50 -7.65 -4.73
N ILE A 19 6.12 -6.47 -4.76
CA ILE A 19 7.17 -6.16 -5.75
C ILE A 19 8.43 -6.99 -5.49
N ARG A 20 8.90 -7.05 -4.23
CA ARG A 20 10.12 -7.77 -3.84
C ARG A 20 10.01 -9.28 -4.00
N SER A 21 8.83 -9.85 -3.71
CA SER A 21 8.55 -11.27 -3.91
C SER A 21 8.40 -11.64 -5.38
N GLY A 22 8.27 -10.65 -6.28
CA GLY A 22 8.00 -10.86 -7.70
C GLY A 22 6.54 -11.21 -8.01
N ALA A 23 5.65 -11.15 -7.00
CA ALA A 23 4.21 -11.31 -7.21
C ALA A 23 3.66 -10.24 -8.17
N TRP A 24 4.20 -9.02 -8.09
CA TRP A 24 3.90 -7.93 -9.03
C TRP A 24 5.08 -7.73 -9.98
N ALA A 25 4.93 -8.27 -11.19
CA ALA A 25 5.93 -8.13 -12.24
C ALA A 25 6.12 -6.65 -12.66
N PRO A 26 7.28 -6.29 -13.25
CA PRO A 26 7.46 -4.97 -13.86
C PRO A 26 6.33 -4.64 -14.85
N GLY A 27 5.71 -3.47 -14.68
CA GLY A 27 4.54 -3.07 -15.46
C GLY A 27 3.19 -3.50 -14.89
N PHE A 28 3.17 -4.27 -13.79
CA PHE A 28 1.95 -4.54 -13.05
C PHE A 28 1.37 -3.23 -12.49
N ARG A 29 0.06 -3.05 -12.67
CA ARG A 29 -0.64 -1.87 -12.17
C ARG A 29 -0.86 -2.01 -10.66
N VAL A 30 -0.33 -1.05 -9.90
CA VAL A 30 -0.61 -0.95 -8.46
C VAL A 30 -2.12 -0.74 -8.24
N PRO A 31 -2.72 -1.36 -7.20
CA PRO A 31 -4.13 -1.18 -6.89
C PRO A 31 -4.50 0.30 -6.73
N SER A 32 -5.69 0.65 -7.21
CA SER A 32 -6.25 1.99 -7.11
C SER A 32 -6.56 2.35 -5.65
N GLU A 33 -6.71 3.63 -5.34
CA GLU A 33 -7.07 4.08 -3.98
C GLU A 33 -8.33 3.39 -3.43
N ASN A 34 -9.37 3.23 -4.27
CA ASN A 34 -10.60 2.55 -3.87
C ASN A 34 -10.35 1.06 -3.57
N GLU A 35 -9.53 0.38 -4.38
CA GLU A 35 -9.20 -1.03 -4.15
C GLU A 35 -8.42 -1.21 -2.83
N LEU A 36 -7.55 -0.26 -2.49
CA LEU A 36 -6.83 -0.25 -1.21
C LEU A 36 -7.77 0.05 -0.04
N VAL A 37 -8.73 0.95 -0.20
CA VAL A 37 -9.78 1.23 0.79
C VAL A 37 -10.57 -0.04 1.10
N GLU A 38 -11.01 -0.75 0.06
CA GLU A 38 -11.79 -1.98 0.21
C GLU A 38 -10.95 -3.14 0.77
N SER A 39 -9.71 -3.29 0.33
CA SER A 39 -8.83 -4.41 0.75
C SER A 39 -8.34 -4.27 2.18
N PHE A 40 -8.05 -3.04 2.63
CA PHE A 40 -7.46 -2.78 3.95
C PHE A 40 -8.46 -2.18 4.96
N GLY A 41 -9.68 -1.84 4.54
CA GLY A 41 -10.69 -1.22 5.41
C GLY A 41 -10.27 0.16 5.92
N ILE A 42 -9.51 0.92 5.12
CA ILE A 42 -8.94 2.22 5.51
C ILE A 42 -9.64 3.38 4.81
N SER A 43 -9.49 4.58 5.36
CA SER A 43 -9.97 5.81 4.70
C SER A 43 -9.22 6.11 3.40
N ARG A 44 -9.92 6.72 2.43
CA ARG A 44 -9.32 7.16 1.15
C ARG A 44 -8.09 8.05 1.34
N MET A 45 -8.11 8.96 2.32
CA MET A 45 -6.95 9.81 2.62
C MET A 45 -5.70 9.00 3.03
N THR A 46 -5.90 7.88 3.74
CA THR A 46 -4.81 6.98 4.16
C THR A 46 -4.26 6.19 2.97
N ALA A 47 -5.14 5.70 2.09
CA ALA A 47 -4.75 5.03 0.85
C ALA A 47 -3.98 5.99 -0.08
N ASN A 48 -4.47 7.22 -0.26
CA ASN A 48 -3.79 8.25 -1.05
C ASN A 48 -2.38 8.53 -0.52
N ARG A 49 -2.25 8.67 0.80
CA ARG A 49 -0.96 8.90 1.46
C ARG A 49 0.01 7.74 1.20
N ALA A 50 -0.44 6.49 1.33
CA ALA A 50 0.40 5.33 1.07
C ALA A 50 0.94 5.30 -0.36
N LEU A 51 0.08 5.59 -1.35
CA LEU A 51 0.48 5.66 -2.76
C LEU A 51 1.45 6.82 -3.03
N ARG A 52 1.21 8.01 -2.46
CA ARG A 52 2.11 9.16 -2.60
C ARG A 52 3.51 8.89 -2.05
N GLU A 53 3.60 8.24 -0.90
CA GLU A 53 4.88 7.86 -0.27
C GLU A 53 5.64 6.76 -1.04
N LEU A 54 4.98 6.06 -1.97
CA LEU A 54 5.61 5.07 -2.85
C LEU A 54 6.21 5.72 -4.10
N MET A 55 5.63 6.84 -4.56
CA MET A 55 6.03 7.55 -5.78
C MET A 55 7.14 8.60 -5.55
N ASN A 56 7.58 8.78 -4.30
CA ASN A 56 8.54 9.79 -3.89
C ASN A 56 9.82 9.16 -3.34
#